data_AF-A0A6A5W2N1-F1
#
_entry.id   AF-A0A6A5W2N1-F1
#
_cell.length_a   1.000
_cell.length_b   1.000
_cell.length_c   1.000
_cell.angle_alpha   90.00
_cell.angle_beta   90.00
_cell.angle_gamma   90.00
#
_symmetry.space_group_name_H-M   'P 1'
#
loop_
_entity.id
_entity.type
_entity.pdbx_description
1 polymer ?
#
loop_
_entity_poly.entity_id
_entity_poly.type
_entity_poly.pdbx_seq_one_letter_code
_entity_poly.pdbx_strand_id
1 'polypeptide(L)'
;PGNRADKPEYKRCCQMFGLMRIAFQKAQTSNDPIAPYREIQNLERTFCRLLAAASPNKGIPEKMRVCLDELKLAIGEVIQYGPENPVALGLDQMEASAESTPQPTYEEMHNLRVEPKVKMVPETRLLKVKNELKEAQAKITELNGENNSLALRVRQLE
;
A
#
# COMPACT_ATOMS: atom_id res chain seq x y z
N PRO A 1 13.47 12.99 -10.65
CA PRO A 1 12.64 11.81 -10.30
C PRO A 1 11.25 12.25 -9.82
N GLY A 2 10.18 11.94 -10.57
CA GLY A 2 8.81 12.36 -10.24
C GLY A 2 8.34 11.75 -8.91
N ASN A 3 7.70 12.57 -8.09
CA ASN A 3 7.20 12.18 -6.77
C ASN A 3 6.20 11.02 -6.92
N ARG A 4 6.38 9.92 -6.18
CA ARG A 4 5.47 8.75 -6.24
C ARG A 4 4.02 9.12 -5.94
N ALA A 5 3.81 10.19 -5.16
CA ALA A 5 2.50 10.72 -4.78
C ALA A 5 1.67 11.22 -5.98
N ASP A 6 2.31 11.66 -7.06
CA ASP A 6 1.62 12.21 -8.23
C ASP A 6 1.20 11.14 -9.24
N LYS A 7 1.68 9.90 -9.06
CA LYS A 7 1.34 8.80 -9.97
C LYS A 7 -0.14 8.41 -9.82
N PRO A 8 -0.90 8.33 -10.92
CA PRO A 8 -2.32 8.00 -10.87
C PRO A 8 -2.55 6.58 -10.32
N GLU A 9 -1.64 5.63 -10.53
CA GLU A 9 -1.76 4.28 -9.96
C GLU A 9 -1.63 4.31 -8.43
N TYR A 10 -0.71 5.13 -7.90
CA TYR A 10 -0.51 5.28 -6.46
C TYR A 10 -1.75 5.86 -5.77
N LYS A 11 -2.35 6.90 -6.36
CA LYS A 11 -3.59 7.51 -5.84
C LYS A 11 -4.75 6.50 -5.80
N ARG A 12 -4.88 5.65 -6.81
CA ARG A 12 -5.90 4.59 -6.86
C ARG A 12 -5.67 3.50 -5.79
N CYS A 13 -4.42 3.10 -5.57
CA CYS A 13 -4.09 2.19 -4.47
C CYS A 13 -4.43 2.79 -3.10
N CYS A 14 -4.09 4.05 -2.86
CA CYS A 14 -4.47 4.75 -1.62
C CYS A 14 -6.00 4.83 -1.45
N GLN A 15 -6.73 5.07 -2.54
CA GLN A 15 -8.20 5.07 -2.52
C GLN A 15 -8.77 3.70 -2.15
N MET A 16 -8.28 2.62 -2.75
CA MET A 16 -8.69 1.24 -2.40
C MET A 16 -8.43 0.94 -0.93
N PHE A 17 -7.24 1.29 -0.43
CA PHE A 17 -6.89 1.10 0.97
C PHE A 17 -7.81 1.89 1.91
N GLY A 18 -8.12 3.15 1.56
CA GLY A 18 -9.05 3.97 2.31
C GLY A 18 -10.46 3.35 2.38
N LEU A 19 -10.95 2.82 1.27
CA LEU A 19 -12.25 2.14 1.20
C LEU A 19 -12.28 0.87 2.07
N MET A 20 -11.24 0.03 2.02
CA MET A 20 -11.14 -1.14 2.91
C MET A 20 -11.13 -0.74 4.38
N ARG A 21 -10.38 0.30 4.75
CA ARG A 21 -10.30 0.76 6.13
C ARG A 21 -11.65 1.22 6.66
N ILE A 22 -12.41 1.96 5.84
CA ILE A 22 -13.75 2.43 6.20
C ILE A 22 -14.70 1.24 6.40
N ALA A 23 -14.69 0.26 5.48
CA ALA A 23 -15.53 -0.92 5.61
C ALA A 23 -15.22 -1.74 6.85
N PHE A 24 -13.93 -1.92 7.16
CA PHE A 24 -13.50 -2.60 8.38
C PHE A 24 -13.95 -1.86 9.64
N GLN A 25 -13.80 -0.54 9.67
CA GLN A 25 -14.25 0.26 10.82
C GLN A 25 -15.77 0.18 11.00
N LYS A 26 -16.54 0.21 9.91
CA LYS A 26 -18.00 0.02 9.95
C LYS A 26 -18.38 -1.36 10.44
N ALA A 27 -17.64 -2.41 10.03
CA ALA A 27 -17.87 -3.77 10.48
C ALA A 27 -17.77 -3.90 12.00
N GLN A 28 -16.83 -3.19 12.63
CA GLN A 28 -16.67 -3.20 14.09
C GLN A 28 -17.81 -2.52 14.84
N THR A 29 -18.48 -1.55 14.22
CA THR A 29 -19.54 -0.74 14.84
C THR A 29 -20.95 -1.15 14.42
N SER A 30 -21.07 -2.12 13.51
CA SER A 30 -22.36 -2.54 12.95
C SER A 30 -23.13 -3.40 13.94
N ASN A 31 -24.40 -3.07 14.13
CA ASN A 31 -25.33 -3.91 14.91
C ASN A 31 -25.89 -5.08 14.08
N ASP A 32 -25.79 -5.01 12.75
CA ASP A 32 -26.15 -6.11 11.84
C ASP A 32 -24.87 -6.88 11.47
N PRO A 33 -24.80 -8.19 11.76
CA PRO A 33 -23.63 -9.00 11.44
C PRO A 33 -23.45 -9.23 9.93
N ILE A 34 -24.50 -9.14 9.09
CA ILE A 34 -24.42 -9.41 7.64
C ILE A 34 -24.15 -8.14 6.82
N ALA A 35 -24.66 -6.98 7.24
CA ALA A 35 -24.48 -5.71 6.54
C ALA A 35 -23.01 -5.40 6.16
N PRO A 36 -22.01 -5.61 7.04
CA PRO A 36 -20.61 -5.37 6.69
C PRO A 36 -20.11 -6.27 5.57
N TYR A 37 -20.49 -7.56 5.55
CA TYR A 37 -20.11 -8.48 4.48
C TYR A 37 -20.74 -8.10 3.14
N ARG A 38 -21.96 -7.55 3.15
CA ARG A 38 -22.60 -6.96 1.95
C ARG A 38 -21.86 -5.71 1.47
N GLU A 39 -21.40 -4.85 2.37
CA GLU A 39 -20.56 -3.71 1.98
C GLU A 39 -19.22 -4.17 1.37
N ILE A 40 -18.57 -5.17 1.96
CA ILE A 40 -17.31 -5.71 1.42
C ILE A 40 -17.56 -6.39 0.06
N GLN A 41 -18.69 -7.09 -0.12
CA GLN A 41 -19.09 -7.65 -1.43
C GLN A 41 -19.20 -6.57 -2.51
N ASN A 42 -19.74 -5.41 -2.17
CA ASN A 42 -19.84 -4.27 -3.11
C ASN A 42 -18.46 -3.63 -3.38
N LEU A 43 -17.58 -3.62 -2.38
CA LEU A 43 -16.23 -3.12 -2.52
C LEU A 43 -15.34 -4.03 -3.38
N GLU A 44 -15.48 -5.35 -3.27
CA GLU A 44 -14.77 -6.32 -4.12
C GLU A 44 -15.00 -5.99 -5.61
N ARG A 45 -16.26 -5.82 -6.02
CA ARG A 45 -16.61 -5.41 -7.39
C ARG A 45 -15.96 -4.08 -7.79
N THR A 46 -15.86 -3.16 -6.84
CA THR A 46 -15.22 -1.86 -7.05
C THR A 46 -13.71 -2.01 -7.23
N PHE A 47 -13.07 -2.90 -6.48
CA PHE A 47 -11.65 -3.21 -6.60
C PHE A 47 -11.32 -3.89 -7.92
N CYS A 48 -12.10 -4.88 -8.34
CA CYS A 48 -11.97 -5.49 -9.66
C CYS A 48 -12.02 -4.45 -10.79
N ARG A 49 -12.96 -3.50 -10.72
CA ARG A 49 -13.07 -2.40 -11.70
C ARG A 49 -11.87 -1.45 -11.65
N LEU A 50 -11.43 -1.05 -10.46
CA LEU A 50 -10.29 -0.13 -10.30
C LEU A 50 -8.98 -0.77 -10.76
N LEU A 51 -8.78 -2.06 -10.51
CA LEU A 51 -7.60 -2.80 -10.91
C LEU A 51 -7.57 -3.04 -12.43
N ALA A 52 -8.69 -3.43 -13.03
CA ALA A 52 -8.81 -3.55 -14.47
C ALA A 52 -8.50 -2.20 -15.17
N ALA A 53 -9.00 -1.08 -14.61
CA ALA A 53 -8.74 0.25 -15.13
C ALA A 53 -7.30 0.75 -14.89
N ALA A 54 -6.58 0.21 -13.91
CA ALA A 54 -5.19 0.57 -13.62
C ALA A 54 -4.20 -0.08 -14.58
N SER A 55 -4.56 -1.21 -15.19
CA SER A 55 -3.68 -1.97 -16.09
C SER A 55 -4.45 -2.48 -17.32
N PRO A 56 -4.94 -1.58 -18.20
CA PRO A 56 -5.81 -1.97 -19.33
C PRO A 56 -5.16 -2.96 -20.29
N ASN A 57 -3.83 -2.90 -20.45
CA ASN A 57 -3.09 -3.78 -21.37
C ASN A 57 -2.60 -5.08 -20.73
N LYS A 58 -2.55 -5.16 -19.39
CA LYS A 58 -1.98 -6.30 -18.65
C LYS A 58 -3.02 -7.04 -17.81
N GLY A 59 -4.23 -6.51 -17.69
CA GLY A 59 -5.27 -7.03 -16.83
C GLY A 59 -4.94 -6.87 -15.35
N ILE A 60 -5.74 -7.52 -14.50
CA ILE A 60 -5.50 -7.60 -13.06
C ILE A 60 -4.33 -8.55 -12.82
N PRO A 61 -3.31 -8.17 -12.02
CA PRO A 61 -2.21 -9.08 -11.68
C PRO A 61 -2.74 -10.37 -11.05
N GLU A 62 -2.18 -11.52 -11.46
CA GLU A 62 -2.64 -12.85 -11.03
C GLU A 62 -2.84 -12.97 -9.52
N LYS A 63 -1.84 -12.54 -8.74
CA LYS A 63 -1.89 -12.60 -7.27
C LYS A 63 -3.06 -11.80 -6.69
N MET A 64 -3.37 -10.65 -7.28
CA MET A 64 -4.51 -9.81 -6.85
C MET A 64 -5.83 -10.45 -7.25
N ARG A 65 -5.90 -11.10 -8.42
CA ARG A 65 -7.09 -11.84 -8.84
C ARG A 65 -7.40 -12.97 -7.86
N VAL A 66 -6.40 -13.80 -7.53
CA VAL A 66 -6.55 -14.89 -6.55
C VAL A 66 -7.09 -14.36 -5.21
N CYS A 67 -6.51 -13.29 -4.67
CA CYS A 67 -7.02 -12.71 -3.41
C CYS A 67 -8.45 -12.17 -3.51
N LEU A 68 -8.87 -11.61 -4.66
CA LEU A 68 -10.23 -11.12 -4.86
C LEU A 68 -11.23 -12.28 -5.01
N ASP A 69 -10.83 -13.35 -5.70
CA ASP A 69 -11.64 -14.56 -5.87
C ASP A 69 -11.85 -15.26 -4.52
N GLU A 70 -10.79 -15.41 -3.71
CA GLU A 70 -10.86 -15.93 -2.34
C GLU A 70 -11.78 -15.07 -1.46
N LEU A 71 -11.60 -13.74 -1.50
CA LEU A 71 -12.45 -12.80 -0.75
C LEU A 71 -13.92 -12.93 -1.14
N LYS A 72 -14.20 -13.02 -2.45
CA LYS A 72 -15.56 -13.16 -2.97
C LYS A 72 -16.20 -14.48 -2.53
N LEU A 73 -15.44 -15.56 -2.53
CA LEU A 73 -15.91 -16.88 -2.11
C LEU A 73 -16.23 -16.88 -0.61
N ALA A 74 -15.30 -16.42 0.23
CA ALA A 74 -15.48 -16.33 1.68
C ALA A 74 -16.68 -15.46 2.07
N ILE A 75 -16.86 -14.31 1.42
CA ILE A 75 -18.04 -13.45 1.65
C ILE A 75 -19.33 -14.12 1.20
N GLY A 76 -19.30 -14.84 0.08
CA GLY A 76 -20.44 -15.61 -0.40
C GLY A 76 -20.90 -16.65 0.62
N GLU A 77 -19.95 -17.39 1.20
CA GLU A 77 -20.21 -18.37 2.25
C GLU A 77 -20.78 -17.72 3.51
N VAL A 78 -20.17 -16.66 4.01
CA VAL A 78 -20.67 -15.93 5.20
C VAL A 78 -22.08 -15.39 4.98
N ILE A 79 -22.38 -14.83 3.79
CA ILE A 79 -23.72 -14.31 3.48
C ILE A 79 -24.75 -15.43 3.38
N GLN A 80 -24.37 -16.57 2.79
CA GLN A 80 -25.28 -17.68 2.54
C GLN A 80 -25.58 -18.48 3.81
N TYR A 81 -24.55 -18.70 4.63
CA TYR A 81 -24.60 -19.62 5.77
C TYR A 81 -24.64 -18.91 7.13
N GLY A 82 -24.33 -17.61 7.15
CA GLY A 82 -24.18 -16.81 8.36
C GLY A 82 -22.75 -16.82 8.89
N PRO A 83 -22.31 -15.76 9.59
CA PRO A 83 -20.95 -15.65 10.12
C PRO A 83 -20.64 -16.65 11.24
N GLU A 84 -21.68 -17.17 11.89
CA GLU A 84 -21.57 -18.18 12.95
C GLU A 84 -21.37 -19.61 12.39
N ASN A 85 -21.49 -19.79 11.08
CA ASN A 85 -21.45 -21.12 10.48
C ASN A 85 -20.01 -21.64 10.36
N PRO A 86 -19.72 -22.86 10.84
CA PRO A 86 -18.37 -23.45 10.78
C PRO A 86 -17.82 -23.56 9.35
N VAL A 87 -18.69 -23.70 8.34
CA VAL A 87 -18.30 -23.68 6.92
C VAL A 87 -17.76 -22.30 6.53
N ALA A 88 -18.42 -21.22 6.96
CA ALA A 88 -18.01 -19.84 6.70
C ALA A 88 -16.74 -19.42 7.48
N LEU A 89 -16.43 -20.12 8.57
CA LEU A 89 -15.19 -19.97 9.35
C LEU A 89 -14.01 -20.76 8.76
N GLY A 90 -14.22 -21.54 7.70
CA GLY A 90 -13.16 -22.31 7.04
C GLY A 90 -12.64 -23.50 7.86
N LEU A 91 -13.41 -23.98 8.84
CA LEU A 91 -13.00 -25.06 9.75
C LEU A 91 -12.77 -26.41 9.02
N ASP A 92 -13.47 -26.66 7.91
CA ASP A 92 -13.25 -27.87 7.08
C ASP A 92 -11.90 -27.86 6.33
N GLN A 93 -11.26 -26.69 6.14
CA GLN A 93 -9.96 -26.60 5.47
C GLN A 93 -8.75 -26.61 6.42
N MET A 94 -8.98 -26.50 7.74
CA MET A 94 -7.91 -26.46 8.74
C MET A 94 -7.41 -27.84 9.18
N GLU A 95 -8.19 -28.91 9.04
CA GLU A 95 -7.74 -30.25 9.48
C GLU A 95 -6.61 -30.82 8.61
N ALA A 96 -6.40 -30.33 7.38
CA ALA A 96 -5.39 -30.84 6.46
C ALA A 96 -4.03 -30.13 6.50
N SER A 97 -3.90 -29.01 7.23
CA SER A 97 -2.68 -28.18 7.26
C SER A 97 -2.20 -27.86 8.68
N ALA A 98 -2.50 -28.76 9.62
CA ALA A 98 -2.03 -28.68 11.00
C ALA A 98 -0.53 -29.05 11.12
N GLU A 99 0.33 -28.34 10.40
CA GLU A 99 1.76 -28.28 10.70
C GLU A 99 2.11 -26.86 11.15
N SER A 100 1.80 -26.62 12.43
CA SER A 100 2.56 -25.75 13.33
C SER A 100 3.02 -24.38 12.79
N THR A 101 2.10 -23.42 12.69
CA THR A 101 2.43 -22.03 13.02
C THR A 101 1.28 -21.40 13.80
N PRO A 102 1.49 -20.96 15.05
CA PRO A 102 0.44 -20.29 15.81
C PRO A 102 0.09 -18.96 15.12
N GLN A 103 -1.20 -18.80 14.79
CA GLN A 103 -1.73 -17.59 14.23
C GLN A 103 -1.73 -16.51 15.33
N PRO A 104 -1.05 -15.36 15.14
CA PRO A 104 -0.92 -14.36 16.19
C PRO A 104 -2.28 -13.73 16.51
N THR A 105 -2.54 -13.56 17.79
CA THR A 105 -3.76 -12.94 18.34
C THR A 105 -3.87 -11.46 17.98
N TYR A 106 -5.08 -10.89 18.08
CA TYR A 106 -5.32 -9.46 17.76
C TYR A 106 -4.45 -8.50 18.60
N GLU A 107 -4.17 -8.85 19.85
CA GLU A 107 -3.27 -8.10 20.74
C GLU A 107 -1.81 -8.16 20.28
N GLU A 108 -1.36 -9.30 19.74
CA GLU A 108 -0.03 -9.47 19.14
C GLU A 108 0.09 -8.72 17.80
N MET A 109 -0.97 -8.72 16.98
CA MET A 109 -1.04 -7.93 15.74
C MET A 109 -1.05 -6.42 15.99
N HIS A 110 -1.67 -5.94 17.07
CA HIS A 110 -1.69 -4.53 17.42
C HIS A 110 -0.35 -4.07 18.03
N ASN A 111 0.36 -4.96 18.73
CA ASN A 111 1.74 -4.76 19.17
C ASN A 111 2.76 -4.91 18.02
N LEU A 112 2.38 -5.55 16.92
CA LEU A 112 3.02 -5.50 15.60
C LEU A 112 2.68 -4.20 14.83
N ARG A 113 2.50 -3.07 15.53
CA ARG A 113 3.04 -1.81 15.02
C ARG A 113 4.53 -2.05 14.85
N VAL A 114 4.90 -2.62 13.71
CA VAL A 114 6.24 -2.58 13.17
C VAL A 114 6.46 -1.09 12.98
N GLU A 115 6.95 -0.41 14.03
CA GLU A 115 7.77 0.77 13.81
C GLU A 115 8.72 0.33 12.71
N PRO A 116 8.73 1.01 11.55
CA PRO A 116 9.59 0.62 10.46
C PRO A 116 10.95 0.42 11.11
N LYS A 117 11.54 -0.79 11.04
CA LYS A 117 12.84 -1.06 11.66
C LYS A 117 13.79 -0.07 11.01
N VAL A 118 13.95 1.10 11.62
CA VAL A 118 14.79 2.17 11.12
C VAL A 118 16.15 1.58 11.29
N LYS A 119 16.71 1.07 10.19
CA LYS A 119 18.11 0.70 10.15
C LYS A 119 18.86 2.01 10.38
N MET A 120 19.20 2.28 11.62
CA MET A 120 19.94 3.46 12.01
C MET A 120 21.24 3.42 11.22
N VAL A 121 21.43 4.41 10.35
CA VAL A 121 22.66 4.55 9.59
C VAL A 121 23.72 5.04 10.59
N PRO A 122 24.92 4.44 10.63
CA PRO A 122 26.00 4.92 11.49
C PRO A 122 26.23 6.43 11.28
N GLU A 123 26.37 7.18 12.37
CA GLU A 123 26.52 8.65 12.33
C GLU A 123 27.65 9.10 11.40
N THR A 124 28.72 8.29 11.30
CA THR A 124 29.85 8.52 10.41
C THR A 124 29.45 8.56 8.92
N ARG A 125 28.52 7.69 8.49
CA ARG A 125 28.01 7.68 7.12
C ARG A 125 27.09 8.87 6.86
N LEU A 126 26.26 9.23 7.84
CA LEU A 126 25.39 10.39 7.75
C LEU A 126 26.18 11.70 7.67
N LEU A 127 27.25 11.81 8.47
CA LEU A 127 28.16 12.96 8.44
C LEU A 127 28.88 13.07 7.09
N LYS A 128 29.36 11.94 6.55
CA LYS A 128 30.00 11.90 5.23
C LYS A 128 29.06 12.41 4.13
N VAL A 129 27.83 11.90 4.07
CA VAL A 129 26.83 12.34 3.07
C VAL A 129 26.48 13.82 3.24
N LYS A 130 26.39 14.32 4.48
CA LYS A 130 26.15 15.76 4.73
C LYS A 130 27.29 16.63 4.21
N ASN A 131 28.54 16.20 4.39
CA ASN A 131 29.70 16.94 3.90
C ASN A 131 29.76 16.91 2.36
N GLU A 132 29.55 15.74 1.75
CA GLU A 132 29.48 15.59 0.29
C GLU A 132 28.35 16.45 -0.31
N LEU A 133 27.20 16.52 0.36
CA LEU A 133 26.09 17.38 -0.07
C LEU A 133 26.46 18.86 -0.01
N LYS A 134 27.14 19.30 1.05
CA LYS A 134 27.60 20.68 1.22
C LYS A 134 28.62 21.06 0.15
N GLU A 135 29.57 20.18 -0.14
CA GLU A 135 30.58 20.37 -1.18
C GLU A 135 29.94 20.42 -2.58
N ALA A 136 29.00 19.52 -2.87
CA ALA A 136 28.28 19.51 -4.14
C ALA A 136 27.43 20.78 -4.31
N GLN A 137 26.77 21.26 -3.26
CA GLN A 137 26.01 22.51 -3.29
C GLN A 137 26.91 23.72 -3.56
N ALA A 138 28.07 23.80 -2.90
CA ALA A 138 29.04 24.88 -3.13
C ALA A 138 29.52 24.89 -4.59
N LYS A 139 29.83 23.71 -5.15
CA LYS A 139 30.24 23.58 -6.55
C LYS A 139 29.13 23.96 -7.53
N ILE A 140 27.88 23.60 -7.24
CA ILE A 140 26.74 24.01 -8.08
C ILE A 140 26.56 25.52 -8.04
N THR A 141 26.70 26.17 -6.88
CA THR A 141 26.58 27.63 -6.78
C THR A 141 27.68 28.35 -7.55
N GLU A 142 28.91 27.85 -7.50
CA GLU A 142 30.05 28.38 -8.24
C GLU A 142 29.84 28.25 -9.76
N LEU A 143 29.54 27.05 -10.25
CA LEU A 143 29.31 26.80 -11.67
C LEU A 143 28.11 27.58 -12.22
N ASN A 144 27.06 27.78 -11.42
CA ASN A 144 25.94 28.63 -11.82
C ASN A 144 26.34 30.10 -11.91
N GLY A 145 27.19 30.59 -10.99
CA GLY A 145 27.75 31.94 -11.07
C GLY A 145 28.61 32.13 -12.32
N GLU A 146 29.50 31.18 -12.59
CA GLU A 146 30.34 31.18 -13.78
C GLU A 146 29.51 31.14 -15.07
N ASN A 147 28.54 30.22 -15.18
CA ASN A 147 27.65 30.15 -16.33
C ASN A 147 26.86 31.44 -16.54
N ASN A 148 26.34 32.05 -15.48
CA ASN A 148 25.61 33.31 -15.59
C ASN A 148 26.52 34.46 -16.06
N SER A 149 27.76 34.52 -15.56
CA SER A 149 28.74 35.53 -15.97
C SER A 149 29.19 35.35 -17.43
N LEU A 150 29.41 34.11 -17.86
CA LEU A 150 29.74 33.77 -19.24
C LEU A 150 28.56 34.07 -20.17
N ALA A 151 27.33 33.71 -19.78
CA ALA A 151 26.13 34.02 -20.55
C ALA A 151 25.92 35.52 -20.72
N LEU A 152 26.20 36.34 -19.69
CA LEU A 152 26.20 37.80 -19.80
C LEU A 152 27.27 38.31 -20.76
N ARG A 153 28.47 37.73 -20.72
CA ARG A 153 29.59 38.14 -21.59
C ARG A 153 29.36 37.77 -23.05
N VAL A 154 28.76 36.60 -23.31
CA VAL A 154 28.32 36.21 -24.66
C VAL A 154 27.27 37.18 -25.19
N ARG A 155 26.24 37.51 -24.40
CA ARG A 155 25.22 38.50 -24.78
C ARG A 155 25.76 39.91 -25.05
N GLN A 156 26.93 40.26 -24.53
CA GLN A 156 27.56 41.55 -24.77
C GLN A 156 28.46 41.56 -26.02
N LEU A 157 28.82 40.38 -26.53
CA LEU A 157 29.67 40.19 -27.70
C LEU A 157 28.88 39.80 -28.96
N GLU A 158 27.62 39.39 -28.80
CA GLU A 158 26.58 39.30 -29.84
C GLU A 158 25.89 40.66 -30.06
#